data_AF-A0A818UZK3-F1
#
_entry.id   AF-A0A818UZK3-F1
#
_cell.length_a   1.000
_cell.length_b   1.000
_cell.length_c   1.000
_cell.angle_alpha   90.00
_cell.angle_beta   90.00
_cell.angle_gamma   90.00
#
_symmetry.space_group_name_H-M   'P 1'
#
loop_
_entity.id
_entity.type
_entity.pdbx_description
1 polymer ?
#
loop_
_entity_poly.entity_id
_entity_poly.type
_entity_poly.pdbx_seq_one_letter_code
_entity_poly.pdbx_strand_id
1 'polypeptide(L)'
;MARVQSNFDLKSSYCQPTFNIEKYQSKQTRMKLYHINVSLPLIKLEICVQTKPYDDTGCAHTLEHLIFMGSRNYPQQGYLDYISAQNYSLGTNATTYRDMTTYELTTVNHQSLSTLLPIYLDHIFYPLLLNDCYLTEVHHISGETGDDAGVVYSEIQASENQPDEILLYSILRDLWSDESPYHYECGGRLESIRNELTLDKIKKFHQKFYIPNNVAIILCGGGININEILQILNKYEQENFFQYDNYQKFSSEYLLNENQRKKPKLNDDKFPFIHIKSASFDENSTLLNLNIKNNQQSIDATKLSVQLTTNEATESSFCDSELMVSHEDSSTPPSPNPLLPTSETDSAIFQRNMNEYKEICYPVEDNDENLGQVAFGYRLESIYEMEIYTALDVLLTTLFDEDISIFYKEFIELPNTLCSLIDHDWFNYPQRVLTITFEGVEIDNLTIVADKYSSVLYSILNSQIDNDQFYKQLQQNIKKKIELHLNEIENEPFDFLIDLCCLDHISELSISNINNENDNEQHLDKFLQNQKYLESLLNRPILYWHELIKKYLLEWDSTKRTIILLRPSSELLVEQQGKLKIECRSKEKKQNFKTNTLPQMKNSIKIVKTREG
;
A
#
# COMPACT_ATOMS: atom_id res chain seq x y z
N MET A 1 37.24 20.06 19.91
CA MET A 1 36.57 19.49 18.72
C MET A 1 35.55 20.49 18.26
N ALA A 2 35.73 21.06 17.07
CA ALA A 2 34.76 22.00 16.51
C ALA A 2 33.46 21.23 16.21
N ARG A 3 32.32 21.68 16.75
CA ARG A 3 31.01 21.22 16.31
C ARG A 3 30.90 21.54 14.83
N VAL A 4 31.03 20.56 13.95
CA VAL A 4 30.57 20.69 12.57
C VAL A 4 29.08 20.97 12.69
N GLN A 5 28.67 22.22 12.41
CA GLN A 5 27.26 22.56 12.33
C GLN A 5 26.68 21.68 11.22
N SER A 6 25.78 20.75 11.58
CA SER A 6 25.06 19.96 10.59
C SER A 6 24.29 20.92 9.67
N ASN A 7 24.28 20.64 8.37
CA ASN A 7 23.44 21.37 7.41
C ASN A 7 21.94 21.10 7.60
N PHE A 8 21.57 20.31 8.60
CA PHE A 8 20.21 19.99 8.98
C PHE A 8 19.79 20.79 10.22
N ASP A 9 18.63 21.45 10.13
CA ASP A 9 17.95 22.09 11.26
C ASP A 9 16.93 21.14 11.88
N LEU A 10 16.89 21.07 13.22
CA LEU A 10 15.78 20.47 13.94
C LEU A 10 14.52 21.35 13.76
N LYS A 11 13.44 20.76 13.26
CA LYS A 11 12.16 21.43 12.97
C LYS A 11 11.12 21.18 14.04
N SER A 12 10.99 19.94 14.50
CA SER A 12 10.08 19.57 15.58
C SER A 12 10.66 18.41 16.38
N SER A 13 10.19 18.28 17.61
CA SER A 13 10.51 17.15 18.49
C SER A 13 9.28 16.81 19.31
N TYR A 14 8.94 15.53 19.37
CA TYR A 14 7.82 14.98 20.12
C TYR A 14 8.34 13.92 21.09
N CYS A 15 8.17 14.17 22.39
CA CYS A 15 8.62 13.26 23.44
C CYS A 15 7.44 12.60 24.15
N GLN A 16 7.51 11.27 24.27
CA GLN A 16 6.72 10.47 25.18
C GLN A 16 7.63 9.64 26.10
N PRO A 17 7.11 9.03 27.17
CA PRO A 17 7.91 8.21 28.07
C PRO A 17 8.62 7.02 27.39
N THR A 18 8.01 6.46 26.34
CA THR A 18 8.48 5.24 25.66
C THR A 18 9.28 5.52 24.38
N PHE A 19 9.07 6.67 23.74
CA PHE A 19 9.77 7.05 22.51
C PHE A 19 9.93 8.56 22.35
N ASN A 20 10.88 8.98 21.53
CA ASN A 20 11.08 10.38 21.11
C ASN A 20 11.22 10.44 19.59
N ILE A 21 10.49 11.36 18.94
CA ILE A 21 10.61 11.61 17.50
C ILE A 21 11.21 12.99 17.29
N GLU A 22 12.29 13.06 16.51
CA GLU A 22 12.93 14.31 16.10
C GLU A 22 12.91 14.44 14.59
N LYS A 23 12.38 15.56 14.10
CA LYS A 23 12.33 15.87 12.67
C LYS A 23 13.39 16.90 12.33
N TYR A 24 14.28 16.54 11.42
CA TYR A 24 15.33 17.38 10.88
C TYR A 24 15.07 17.69 9.40
N GLN A 25 15.57 18.83 8.92
CA GLN A 25 15.49 19.20 7.50
C GLN A 25 16.78 19.85 7.02
N SER A 26 17.30 19.39 5.87
CA SER A 26 18.47 20.00 5.23
C SER A 26 18.18 21.43 4.77
N LYS A 27 19.10 22.34 5.07
CA LYS A 27 19.10 23.73 4.55
C LYS A 27 19.39 23.78 3.06
N GLN A 28 20.16 22.83 2.54
CA GLN A 28 20.64 22.85 1.16
C GLN A 28 19.60 22.24 0.23
N THR A 29 19.08 21.07 0.59
CA THR A 29 18.26 20.24 -0.30
C THR A 29 16.80 20.18 0.11
N ARG A 30 16.46 20.62 1.34
CA ARG A 30 15.16 20.42 2.00
C ARG A 30 14.78 18.97 2.28
N MET A 31 15.67 18.00 2.07
CA MET A 31 15.50 16.59 2.45
C MET A 31 15.22 16.47 3.94
N LYS A 32 14.26 15.62 4.31
CA LYS A 32 13.83 15.45 5.71
C LYS A 32 14.45 14.19 6.31
N LEU A 33 14.72 14.23 7.61
CA LEU A 33 15.14 13.09 8.41
C LEU A 33 14.26 13.02 9.66
N TYR A 34 13.59 11.90 9.88
CA TYR A 34 12.87 11.58 11.10
C TYR A 34 13.71 10.58 11.89
N HIS A 35 14.00 10.90 13.14
CA HIS A 35 14.71 10.04 14.08
C HIS A 35 13.77 9.67 15.21
N ILE A 36 13.34 8.42 15.21
CA ILE A 36 12.45 7.81 16.19
C ILE A 36 13.33 6.98 17.15
N ASN A 37 13.64 7.56 18.30
CA ASN A 37 14.38 6.90 19.36
C ASN A 37 13.40 6.12 20.25
N VAL A 38 13.41 4.80 20.10
CA VAL A 38 12.63 3.83 20.88
C VAL A 38 13.56 2.71 21.32
N SER A 39 13.36 2.16 22.51
CA SER A 39 14.28 1.17 23.10
C SER A 39 14.12 -0.23 22.50
N LEU A 40 14.42 -0.38 21.20
CA LEU A 40 14.33 -1.63 20.45
C LEU A 40 15.72 -2.21 20.14
N PRO A 41 15.85 -3.54 20.00
CA PRO A 41 17.12 -4.20 19.70
C PRO A 41 17.55 -4.08 18.23
N LEU A 42 16.63 -3.69 17.34
CA LEU A 42 16.85 -3.52 15.92
C LEU A 42 16.69 -2.05 15.53
N ILE A 43 17.14 -1.74 14.32
CA ILE A 43 16.98 -0.43 13.68
C ILE A 43 16.33 -0.65 12.33
N LYS A 44 15.19 -0.01 12.09
CA LYS A 44 14.52 0.06 10.79
C LYS A 44 14.86 1.40 10.12
N LEU A 45 15.32 1.32 8.88
CA LEU A 45 15.44 2.45 7.96
C LEU A 45 14.29 2.34 6.97
N GLU A 46 13.59 3.45 6.78
CA GLU A 46 12.63 3.61 5.70
C GLU A 46 12.92 4.91 4.95
N ILE A 47 12.83 4.87 3.62
CA ILE A 47 12.96 6.03 2.75
C ILE A 47 11.63 6.21 2.05
N CYS A 48 10.94 7.31 2.36
CA CYS A 48 9.64 7.66 1.79
C CYS A 48 9.83 8.71 0.69
N VAL A 49 9.26 8.45 -0.48
CA VAL A 49 9.28 9.36 -1.64
C VAL A 49 7.84 9.58 -2.10
N GLN A 50 7.39 10.83 -2.24
CA GLN A 50 6.06 11.10 -2.82
C GLN A 50 6.07 10.79 -4.33
N THR A 51 5.25 9.84 -4.77
CA THR A 51 5.18 9.35 -6.15
C THR A 51 3.75 9.43 -6.66
N LYS A 52 3.38 10.57 -7.25
CA LYS A 52 2.02 10.83 -7.74
C LYS A 52 1.83 10.31 -9.18
N PRO A 53 1.00 9.28 -9.43
CA PRO A 53 0.65 8.86 -10.79
C PRO A 53 -0.28 9.89 -11.44
N TYR A 54 -0.15 10.08 -12.76
CA TYR A 54 -1.06 10.93 -13.56
C TYR A 54 -1.54 10.20 -14.82
N ASP A 55 -1.41 8.88 -14.79
CA ASP A 55 -1.87 7.91 -15.77
C ASP A 55 -1.78 6.51 -15.16
N ASP A 56 -2.36 5.52 -15.83
CA ASP A 56 -2.42 4.13 -15.37
C ASP A 56 -1.22 3.29 -15.81
N THR A 57 -0.07 3.90 -16.15
CA THR A 57 1.07 3.13 -16.68
C THR A 57 1.87 2.37 -15.64
N GLY A 58 1.64 2.60 -14.34
CA GLY A 58 2.41 1.91 -13.29
C GLY A 58 3.85 2.39 -13.16
N CYS A 59 4.16 3.64 -13.54
CA CYS A 59 5.51 4.19 -13.45
C CYS A 59 6.10 4.14 -12.03
N ALA A 60 5.26 4.37 -11.00
CA ALA A 60 5.70 4.33 -9.61
C ALA A 60 6.14 2.92 -9.21
N HIS A 61 5.25 1.93 -9.40
CA HIS A 61 5.49 0.53 -9.08
C HIS A 61 6.66 -0.05 -9.88
N THR A 62 6.73 0.24 -11.18
CA THR A 62 7.85 -0.20 -12.00
C THR A 62 9.20 0.39 -11.54
N LEU A 63 9.21 1.66 -11.15
CA LEU A 63 10.44 2.30 -10.70
C LEU A 63 10.91 1.74 -9.36
N GLU A 64 9.98 1.34 -8.50
CA GLU A 64 10.26 0.64 -7.25
C GLU A 64 11.12 -0.63 -7.48
N HIS A 65 10.71 -1.51 -8.40
CA HIS A 65 11.53 -2.67 -8.79
C HIS A 65 12.90 -2.27 -9.38
N LEU A 66 12.90 -1.29 -10.29
CA LEU A 66 14.10 -0.95 -11.05
C LEU A 66 15.21 -0.29 -10.21
N ILE A 67 14.89 0.25 -9.04
CA ILE A 67 15.89 0.81 -8.12
C ILE A 67 16.83 -0.27 -7.57
N PHE A 68 16.34 -1.50 -7.38
CA PHE A 68 17.15 -2.63 -6.91
C PHE A 68 18.10 -3.19 -7.99
N MET A 69 17.93 -2.76 -9.25
CA MET A 69 18.69 -3.26 -10.40
C MET A 69 20.08 -2.63 -10.59
N GLY A 70 20.54 -1.88 -9.58
CA GLY A 70 21.86 -1.28 -9.51
C GLY A 70 21.83 0.24 -9.58
N SER A 71 22.89 0.84 -9.08
CA SER A 71 23.07 2.30 -8.98
C SER A 71 24.41 2.76 -9.57
N ARG A 72 24.64 4.07 -9.61
CA ARG A 72 25.85 4.67 -10.17
C ARG A 72 27.13 4.13 -9.57
N ASN A 73 27.21 4.08 -8.24
CA ASN A 73 28.39 3.63 -7.52
C ASN A 73 28.38 2.11 -7.33
N TYR A 74 27.20 1.49 -7.39
CA TYR A 74 27.00 0.05 -7.20
C TYR A 74 26.22 -0.56 -8.37
N PRO A 75 26.84 -0.68 -9.56
CA PRO A 75 26.12 -1.02 -10.79
C PRO A 75 25.78 -2.51 -10.94
N GLN A 76 26.13 -3.34 -9.96
CA GLN A 76 25.80 -4.75 -9.94
C GLN A 76 24.35 -4.94 -9.47
N GLN A 77 23.56 -5.67 -10.25
CA GLN A 77 22.22 -6.10 -9.87
C GLN A 77 22.28 -6.93 -8.58
N GLY A 78 21.35 -6.69 -7.64
CA GLY A 78 21.30 -7.38 -6.36
C GLY A 78 22.41 -6.99 -5.38
N TYR A 79 23.22 -5.96 -5.68
CA TYR A 79 24.26 -5.49 -4.76
C TYR A 79 23.68 -5.01 -3.43
N LEU A 80 22.56 -4.29 -3.47
CA LEU A 80 21.91 -3.74 -2.28
C LEU A 80 21.47 -4.86 -1.31
N ASP A 81 20.86 -5.93 -1.83
CA ASP A 81 20.51 -7.11 -1.03
C ASP A 81 21.74 -7.80 -0.47
N TYR A 82 22.76 -8.00 -1.31
CA TYR A 82 24.00 -8.63 -0.91
C TYR A 82 24.68 -7.89 0.24
N ILE A 83 24.89 -6.58 0.11
CA ILE A 83 25.56 -5.79 1.14
C ILE A 83 24.69 -5.64 2.38
N SER A 84 23.37 -5.61 2.24
CA SER A 84 22.43 -5.61 3.37
C SER A 84 22.55 -6.89 4.18
N ALA A 85 22.59 -8.05 3.53
CA ALA A 85 22.82 -9.33 4.19
C ALA A 85 24.18 -9.39 4.91
N GLN A 86 25.25 -8.85 4.30
CA GLN A 86 26.57 -8.75 4.94
C GLN A 86 26.59 -7.84 6.18
N ASN A 87 25.65 -6.92 6.28
CA ASN A 87 25.49 -6.02 7.42
C ASN A 87 24.34 -6.45 8.35
N TYR A 88 23.98 -7.74 8.35
CA TYR A 88 22.95 -8.33 9.22
C TYR A 88 21.58 -7.68 9.05
N SER A 89 21.24 -7.26 7.82
CA SER A 89 19.86 -6.88 7.50
C SER A 89 18.96 -8.11 7.42
N LEU A 90 17.69 -7.96 7.80
CA LEU A 90 16.63 -8.96 7.60
C LEU A 90 16.12 -9.02 6.15
N GLY A 91 16.61 -8.14 5.29
CA GLY A 91 16.21 -8.05 3.89
C GLY A 91 16.20 -6.60 3.43
N THR A 92 15.91 -6.39 2.15
CA THR A 92 15.40 -5.11 1.67
C THR A 92 14.00 -5.36 1.13
N ASN A 93 13.17 -4.33 1.20
CA ASN A 93 11.80 -4.40 0.71
C ASN A 93 11.37 -3.00 0.28
N ALA A 94 10.28 -2.92 -0.47
CA ALA A 94 9.67 -1.67 -0.87
C ALA A 94 8.17 -1.85 -1.11
N THR A 95 7.43 -0.76 -0.96
CA THR A 95 5.98 -0.76 -1.16
C THR A 95 5.60 0.47 -1.96
N THR A 96 4.80 0.28 -3.01
CA THR A 96 4.20 1.39 -3.76
C THR A 96 2.76 1.61 -3.34
N TYR A 97 2.53 2.72 -2.64
CA TYR A 97 1.21 3.27 -2.36
C TYR A 97 0.79 4.24 -3.47
N ARG A 98 -0.46 4.71 -3.40
CA ARG A 98 -1.06 5.53 -4.47
C ARG A 98 -0.38 6.88 -4.68
N ASP A 99 0.22 7.46 -3.64
CA ASP A 99 0.92 8.75 -3.70
C ASP A 99 2.32 8.73 -3.10
N MET A 100 2.83 7.57 -2.72
CA MET A 100 4.18 7.41 -2.19
C MET A 100 4.75 6.03 -2.47
N THR A 101 6.07 5.96 -2.53
CA THR A 101 6.82 4.70 -2.55
C THR A 101 7.78 4.72 -1.37
N THR A 102 7.73 3.65 -0.57
CA THR A 102 8.61 3.47 0.58
C THR A 102 9.61 2.37 0.30
N TYR A 103 10.84 2.53 0.81
CA TYR A 103 11.92 1.57 0.69
C TYR A 103 12.52 1.30 2.05
N GLU A 104 12.54 0.04 2.47
CA GLU A 104 12.86 -0.33 3.85
C GLU A 104 14.02 -1.33 3.95
N LEU A 105 14.67 -1.30 5.12
CA LEU A 105 15.53 -2.36 5.60
C LEU A 105 15.56 -2.36 7.14
N THR A 106 15.73 -3.53 7.75
CA THR A 106 15.89 -3.66 9.20
C THR A 106 17.22 -4.31 9.53
N THR A 107 18.05 -3.66 10.35
CA THR A 107 19.40 -4.11 10.72
C THR A 107 19.63 -4.07 12.23
N VAL A 108 20.79 -4.56 12.68
CA VAL A 108 21.07 -4.87 14.10
C VAL A 108 21.75 -3.74 14.88
N ASN A 109 22.41 -2.79 14.23
CA ASN A 109 23.13 -1.73 14.95
C ASN A 109 23.45 -0.49 14.09
N HIS A 110 23.88 0.58 14.77
CA HIS A 110 24.25 1.87 14.18
C HIS A 110 25.39 1.77 13.14
N GLN A 111 26.35 0.85 13.31
CA GLN A 111 27.45 0.68 12.35
C GLN A 111 26.96 0.09 11.01
N SER A 112 26.08 -0.92 11.07
CA SER A 112 25.41 -1.47 9.90
C SER A 112 24.57 -0.40 9.21
N LEU A 113 23.74 0.33 9.95
CA LEU A 113 22.95 1.45 9.42
C LEU A 113 23.85 2.48 8.71
N SER A 114 24.93 2.91 9.37
CA SER A 114 25.87 3.91 8.85
C SER A 114 26.56 3.46 7.55
N THR A 115 26.73 2.15 7.37
CA THR A 115 27.29 1.55 6.16
C THR A 115 26.25 1.50 5.04
N LEU A 116 25.02 1.10 5.36
CA LEU A 116 23.95 0.85 4.38
C LEU A 116 23.27 2.12 3.88
N LEU A 117 23.04 3.10 4.76
CA LEU A 117 22.32 4.34 4.42
C LEU A 117 22.84 5.04 3.16
N PRO A 118 24.14 5.38 3.02
CA PRO A 118 24.63 6.04 1.80
C PRO A 118 24.54 5.16 0.54
N ILE A 119 24.62 3.83 0.68
CA ILE A 119 24.45 2.89 -0.44
C ILE A 119 23.01 2.91 -0.93
N TYR A 120 22.06 2.80 0.01
CA TYR A 120 20.63 2.85 -0.29
C TYR A 120 20.26 4.17 -0.97
N LEU A 121 20.78 5.30 -0.49
CA LEU A 121 20.54 6.60 -1.11
C LEU A 121 21.10 6.69 -2.55
N ASP A 122 22.21 6.03 -2.88
CA ASP A 122 22.70 5.98 -4.27
C ASP A 122 21.75 5.19 -5.19
N HIS A 123 21.11 4.12 -4.68
CA HIS A 123 20.03 3.42 -5.39
C HIS A 123 18.80 4.31 -5.61
N ILE A 124 18.40 5.08 -4.60
CA ILE A 124 17.24 6.00 -4.69
C ILE A 124 17.51 7.14 -5.69
N PHE A 125 18.64 7.83 -5.57
CA PHE A 125 18.88 9.06 -6.34
C PHE A 125 19.59 8.84 -7.67
N TYR A 126 20.32 7.74 -7.84
CA TYR A 126 21.11 7.46 -9.03
C TYR A 126 20.97 6.00 -9.53
N PRO A 127 19.73 5.48 -9.69
CA PRO A 127 19.52 4.16 -10.27
C PRO A 127 20.01 4.11 -11.72
N LEU A 128 20.41 2.93 -12.20
CA LEU A 128 20.90 2.80 -13.58
C LEU A 128 19.79 2.97 -14.62
N LEU A 129 18.61 2.36 -14.38
CA LEU A 129 17.48 2.36 -15.32
C LEU A 129 17.89 1.96 -16.75
N LEU A 130 18.39 0.72 -16.89
CA LEU A 130 18.87 0.17 -18.16
C LEU A 130 17.77 -0.61 -18.90
N ASN A 131 17.88 -0.66 -20.22
CA ASN A 131 16.95 -1.39 -21.07
C ASN A 131 16.86 -2.88 -20.74
N ASP A 132 17.98 -3.51 -20.35
CA ASP A 132 17.96 -4.93 -19.99
C ASP A 132 17.16 -5.19 -18.71
N CYS A 133 17.25 -4.28 -17.73
CA CYS A 133 16.48 -4.34 -16.49
C CYS A 133 15.00 -4.08 -16.76
N TYR A 134 14.69 -3.13 -17.64
CA TYR A 134 13.32 -2.90 -18.10
C TYR A 134 12.70 -4.16 -18.72
N LEU A 135 13.44 -4.83 -19.61
CA LEU A 135 12.92 -6.03 -20.27
C LEU A 135 12.69 -7.18 -19.29
N THR A 136 13.47 -7.32 -18.22
CA THR A 136 13.27 -8.39 -17.23
C THR A 136 12.18 -8.06 -16.21
N GLU A 137 12.23 -6.87 -15.62
CA GLU A 137 11.36 -6.50 -14.50
C GLU A 137 9.99 -6.01 -14.96
N VAL A 138 9.91 -5.34 -16.11
CA VAL A 138 8.72 -4.55 -16.46
C VAL A 138 7.85 -5.31 -17.45
N HIS A 139 8.29 -5.32 -18.73
CA HIS A 139 7.51 -5.91 -19.80
C HIS A 139 8.39 -6.28 -21.00
N HIS A 140 8.16 -7.49 -21.51
CA HIS A 140 8.65 -7.96 -22.80
C HIS A 140 7.72 -9.03 -23.37
N ILE A 141 7.93 -9.41 -24.64
CA ILE A 141 7.30 -10.59 -25.22
C ILE A 141 8.26 -11.77 -25.07
N SER A 142 7.81 -12.85 -24.43
CA SER A 142 8.57 -14.09 -24.29
C SER A 142 8.90 -14.68 -25.66
N GLY A 143 10.17 -14.97 -25.90
CA GLY A 143 10.59 -15.61 -27.15
C GLY A 143 10.17 -17.06 -27.29
N GLU A 144 9.86 -17.72 -26.17
CA GLU A 144 9.52 -19.14 -26.12
C GLU A 144 8.03 -19.37 -26.37
N THR A 145 7.18 -18.62 -25.67
CA THR A 145 5.72 -18.78 -25.74
C THR A 145 5.08 -17.76 -26.68
N GLY A 146 5.67 -16.56 -26.79
CA GLY A 146 5.10 -15.43 -27.52
C GLY A 146 4.08 -14.62 -26.72
N ASP A 147 3.98 -14.85 -25.41
CA ASP A 147 3.09 -14.14 -24.50
C ASP A 147 3.80 -12.94 -23.85
N ASP A 148 3.03 -12.03 -23.27
CA ASP A 148 3.57 -10.95 -22.43
C ASP A 148 4.22 -11.53 -21.15
N ALA A 149 5.35 -10.98 -20.77
CA ALA A 149 6.15 -11.40 -19.62
C ALA A 149 6.85 -10.20 -18.98
N GLY A 150 7.33 -10.37 -17.76
CA GLY A 150 7.96 -9.33 -16.93
C GLY A 150 7.41 -9.44 -15.52
N VAL A 151 8.23 -9.16 -14.50
CA VAL A 151 7.84 -9.33 -13.09
C VAL A 151 6.60 -8.49 -12.77
N VAL A 152 6.68 -7.18 -12.98
CA VAL A 152 5.58 -6.23 -12.73
C VAL A 152 4.36 -6.55 -13.59
N TYR A 153 4.55 -6.83 -14.89
CA TYR A 153 3.42 -7.17 -15.75
C TYR A 153 2.69 -8.45 -15.27
N SER A 154 3.43 -9.47 -14.83
CA SER A 154 2.85 -10.71 -14.32
C SER A 154 2.16 -10.53 -12.96
N GLU A 155 2.67 -9.66 -12.09
CA GLU A 155 2.02 -9.31 -10.83
C GLU A 155 0.67 -8.62 -11.08
N ILE A 156 0.66 -7.59 -11.93
CA ILE A 156 -0.58 -6.90 -12.30
C ILE A 156 -1.53 -7.85 -13.04
N GLN A 157 -1.01 -8.81 -13.81
CA GLN A 157 -1.84 -9.82 -14.47
C GLN A 157 -2.56 -10.74 -13.47
N ALA A 158 -1.95 -11.00 -12.32
CA ALA A 158 -2.54 -11.81 -11.26
C ALA A 158 -3.59 -11.04 -10.45
N SER A 159 -3.45 -9.72 -10.31
CA SER A 159 -4.29 -8.88 -9.44
C SER A 159 -5.37 -8.06 -10.15
N GLU A 160 -5.14 -7.53 -11.35
CA GLU A 160 -6.00 -6.51 -11.99
C GLU A 160 -7.50 -6.91 -12.09
N ASN A 161 -7.74 -8.20 -12.22
CA ASN A 161 -9.06 -8.78 -12.42
C ASN A 161 -9.71 -9.32 -11.14
N GLN A 162 -9.05 -9.20 -9.99
CA GLN A 162 -9.64 -9.55 -8.71
C GLN A 162 -10.79 -8.59 -8.37
N PRO A 163 -11.89 -9.07 -7.76
CA PRO A 163 -13.06 -8.25 -7.45
C PRO A 163 -12.69 -7.02 -6.61
N ASP A 164 -11.88 -7.19 -5.57
CA ASP A 164 -11.54 -6.11 -4.64
C ASP A 164 -10.66 -5.03 -5.31
N GLU A 165 -9.76 -5.43 -6.22
CA GLU A 165 -8.95 -4.51 -7.02
C GLU A 165 -9.82 -3.69 -7.98
N ILE A 166 -10.75 -4.34 -8.67
CA ILE A 166 -11.71 -3.65 -9.56
C ILE A 166 -12.60 -2.71 -8.75
N LEU A 167 -13.07 -3.15 -7.58
CA LEU A 167 -13.93 -2.38 -6.72
C LEU A 167 -13.22 -1.11 -6.24
N LEU A 168 -12.05 -1.24 -5.63
CA LEU A 168 -11.28 -0.12 -5.11
C LEU A 168 -10.88 0.85 -6.22
N TYR A 169 -10.37 0.33 -7.34
CA TYR A 169 -10.04 1.13 -8.53
C TYR A 169 -11.24 1.96 -8.99
N SER A 170 -12.42 1.33 -9.04
CA SER A 170 -13.64 2.00 -9.49
C SER A 170 -14.14 3.04 -8.50
N ILE A 171 -14.07 2.76 -7.20
CA ILE A 171 -14.42 3.74 -6.15
C ILE A 171 -13.53 4.96 -6.26
N LEU A 172 -12.21 4.78 -6.29
CA LEU A 172 -11.26 5.89 -6.31
C LEU A 172 -11.36 6.70 -7.59
N ARG A 173 -11.52 6.02 -8.74
CA ARG A 173 -11.73 6.67 -10.04
C ARG A 173 -12.98 7.53 -10.07
N ASP A 174 -14.01 7.17 -9.32
CA ASP A 174 -15.24 7.94 -9.24
C ASP A 174 -15.18 9.08 -8.22
N LEU A 175 -14.52 8.86 -7.10
CA LEU A 175 -14.36 9.87 -6.04
C LEU A 175 -13.43 11.01 -6.46
N TRP A 176 -12.54 10.78 -7.42
CA TRP A 176 -11.52 11.73 -7.84
C TRP A 176 -11.63 12.05 -9.33
N SER A 177 -11.49 13.33 -9.68
CA SER A 177 -11.37 13.75 -11.08
C SER A 177 -10.06 13.26 -11.70
N ASP A 178 -10.01 13.16 -13.02
CA ASP A 178 -8.81 12.81 -13.80
C ASP A 178 -7.63 13.78 -13.61
N GLU A 179 -7.86 15.00 -13.11
CA GLU A 179 -6.78 15.91 -12.69
C GLU A 179 -6.05 15.46 -11.41
N SER A 180 -6.65 14.58 -10.60
CA SER A 180 -6.12 14.10 -9.33
C SER A 180 -5.29 12.83 -9.52
N PRO A 181 -4.13 12.70 -8.84
CA PRO A 181 -3.35 11.47 -8.91
C PRO A 181 -4.08 10.25 -8.33
N TYR A 182 -5.02 10.46 -7.40
CA TYR A 182 -5.81 9.39 -6.77
C TYR A 182 -6.87 8.78 -7.71
N HIS A 183 -7.07 9.35 -8.91
CA HIS A 183 -7.93 8.77 -9.95
C HIS A 183 -7.28 7.57 -10.66
N TYR A 184 -5.95 7.48 -10.62
CA TYR A 184 -5.17 6.52 -11.41
C TYR A 184 -4.65 5.35 -10.57
N GLU A 185 -4.36 4.24 -11.26
CA GLU A 185 -3.76 3.05 -10.66
C GLU A 185 -2.23 3.15 -10.59
N CYS A 186 -1.67 3.20 -9.37
CA CYS A 186 -0.23 3.32 -9.15
C CYS A 186 0.54 2.05 -9.49
N GLY A 187 -0.09 0.88 -9.34
CA GLY A 187 0.45 -0.41 -9.79
C GLY A 187 0.52 -0.52 -11.32
N GLY A 188 -0.37 0.20 -12.00
CA GLY A 188 -0.57 0.19 -13.45
C GLY A 188 -1.67 -0.75 -13.90
N ARG A 189 -2.11 -0.59 -15.15
CA ARG A 189 -3.05 -1.48 -15.84
C ARG A 189 -2.33 -2.20 -16.97
N LEU A 190 -2.67 -3.45 -17.23
CA LEU A 190 -2.03 -4.32 -18.23
C LEU A 190 -1.96 -3.67 -19.61
N GLU A 191 -3.06 -3.04 -20.04
CA GLU A 191 -3.10 -2.32 -21.32
C GLU A 191 -2.08 -1.18 -21.38
N SER A 192 -2.02 -0.38 -20.33
CA SER A 192 -1.14 0.79 -20.20
C SER A 192 0.33 0.39 -20.04
N ILE A 193 0.63 -0.64 -19.24
CA ILE A 193 1.98 -1.20 -19.08
C ILE A 193 2.49 -1.72 -20.42
N ARG A 194 1.65 -2.44 -21.17
CA ARG A 194 2.01 -3.02 -22.47
C ARG A 194 2.23 -1.97 -23.56
N ASN A 195 1.36 -0.97 -23.63
CA ASN A 195 1.25 -0.10 -24.81
C ASN A 195 1.88 1.29 -24.62
N GLU A 196 2.00 1.77 -23.38
CA GLU A 196 2.37 3.15 -23.09
C GLU A 196 3.59 3.30 -22.18
N LEU A 197 3.82 2.35 -21.28
CA LEU A 197 4.97 2.38 -20.39
C LEU A 197 6.25 2.16 -21.19
N THR A 198 7.19 3.09 -21.07
CA THR A 198 8.50 3.01 -21.72
C THR A 198 9.58 3.36 -20.71
N LEU A 199 10.81 2.87 -20.95
CA LEU A 199 11.95 3.23 -20.12
C LEU A 199 12.16 4.76 -20.02
N ASP A 200 11.89 5.50 -21.08
CA ASP A 200 11.99 6.96 -21.06
C ASP A 200 10.92 7.60 -20.17
N LYS A 201 9.71 7.03 -20.12
CA LYS A 201 8.63 7.48 -19.21
C LYS A 201 9.03 7.24 -17.75
N ILE A 202 9.60 6.07 -17.45
CA ILE A 202 10.12 5.71 -16.12
C ILE A 202 11.26 6.66 -15.71
N LYS A 203 12.21 6.94 -16.61
CA LYS A 203 13.31 7.90 -16.35
C LYS A 203 12.80 9.30 -16.06
N LYS A 204 11.80 9.78 -16.82
CA LYS A 204 11.16 11.09 -16.56
C LYS A 204 10.41 11.10 -15.24
N PHE A 205 9.76 10.00 -14.88
CA PHE A 205 9.08 9.85 -13.59
C PHE A 205 10.10 9.94 -12.44
N HIS A 206 11.22 9.21 -12.53
CA HIS A 206 12.32 9.29 -11.56
C HIS A 206 12.86 10.72 -11.43
N GLN A 207 13.19 11.38 -12.55
CA GLN A 207 13.68 12.77 -12.56
C GLN A 207 12.73 13.76 -11.88
N LYS A 208 11.42 13.53 -12.01
CA LYS A 208 10.38 14.40 -11.45
C LYS A 208 10.24 14.21 -9.93
N PHE A 209 10.21 12.97 -9.45
CA PHE A 209 9.82 12.67 -8.07
C PHE A 209 10.99 12.32 -7.15
N TYR A 210 12.08 11.73 -7.65
CA TYR A 210 13.22 11.28 -6.83
C TYR A 210 14.23 12.41 -6.67
N ILE A 211 13.74 13.56 -6.21
CA ILE A 211 14.51 14.75 -5.90
C ILE A 211 14.61 14.92 -4.38
N PRO A 212 15.74 15.37 -3.83
CA PRO A 212 15.96 15.38 -2.38
C PRO A 212 14.89 16.06 -1.51
N ASN A 213 14.26 17.14 -1.98
CA ASN A 213 13.22 17.84 -1.21
C ASN A 213 11.91 17.05 -1.09
N ASN A 214 11.75 16.00 -1.90
CA ASN A 214 10.61 15.10 -1.97
C ASN A 214 10.89 13.74 -1.28
N VAL A 215 12.01 13.65 -0.56
CA VAL A 215 12.45 12.45 0.14
C VAL A 215 12.49 12.72 1.64
N ALA A 216 11.93 11.78 2.41
CA ALA A 216 12.13 11.65 3.83
C ALA A 216 12.89 10.36 4.15
N ILE A 217 13.86 10.46 5.04
CA ILE A 217 14.55 9.33 5.63
C ILE A 217 13.97 9.15 7.03
N ILE A 218 13.46 7.98 7.36
CA ILE A 218 12.90 7.64 8.67
C ILE A 218 13.79 6.58 9.29
N LEU A 219 14.30 6.87 10.48
CA LEU A 219 15.15 5.96 11.24
C LEU A 219 14.45 5.66 12.56
N CYS A 220 14.08 4.40 12.78
CA CYS A 220 13.43 3.95 13.99
C CYS A 220 14.31 2.91 14.69
N GLY A 221 14.48 3.04 16.01
CA GLY A 221 15.15 2.04 16.83
C GLY A 221 16.07 2.63 17.90
N GLY A 222 16.70 1.73 18.65
CA GLY A 222 17.58 2.08 19.77
C GLY A 222 19.03 2.26 19.33
N GLY A 223 19.76 3.14 20.03
CA GLY A 223 21.22 3.23 19.91
C GLY A 223 21.73 3.93 18.64
N ILE A 224 20.88 4.66 17.93
CA ILE A 224 21.24 5.47 16.75
C ILE A 224 21.98 6.73 17.22
N ASN A 225 23.22 6.93 16.77
CA ASN A 225 23.94 8.17 17.01
C ASN A 225 23.56 9.21 15.96
N ILE A 226 22.53 10.00 16.25
CA ILE A 226 21.98 11.00 15.33
C ILE A 226 23.03 11.99 14.82
N ASN A 227 24.01 12.39 15.64
CA ASN A 227 25.05 13.32 15.19
C ASN A 227 25.93 12.74 14.08
N GLU A 228 26.19 11.43 14.12
CA GLU A 228 26.97 10.74 13.09
C GLU A 228 26.14 10.55 11.82
N ILE A 229 24.86 10.18 11.94
CA ILE A 229 23.93 10.12 10.80
C ILE A 229 23.85 11.49 10.09
N LEU A 230 23.69 12.57 10.84
CA LEU A 230 23.67 13.93 10.28
C LEU A 230 24.98 14.29 9.55
N GLN A 231 26.13 13.78 10.01
CA GLN A 231 27.40 13.95 9.31
C GLN A 231 27.48 13.13 8.02
N ILE A 232 27.01 11.87 8.05
CA ILE A 232 26.93 11.00 6.87
C ILE A 232 26.05 11.65 5.80
N LEU A 233 24.86 12.11 6.18
CA LEU A 233 23.94 12.79 5.26
C LEU A 233 24.52 14.10 4.74
N ASN A 234 25.11 14.94 5.59
CA ASN A 234 25.74 16.18 5.14
C ASN A 234 26.87 15.92 4.13
N LYS A 235 27.71 14.91 4.40
CA LYS A 235 28.76 14.49 3.45
C LYS A 235 28.14 14.01 2.13
N TYR A 236 27.12 13.16 2.19
CA TYR A 236 26.41 12.67 1.01
C TYR A 236 25.83 13.83 0.19
N GLU A 237 25.19 14.82 0.82
CA GLU A 237 24.65 15.99 0.12
C GLU A 237 25.74 16.85 -0.54
N GLN A 238 26.88 17.03 0.11
CA GLN A 238 28.00 17.80 -0.44
C GLN A 238 28.61 17.11 -1.66
N GLU A 239 28.75 15.79 -1.63
CA GLU A 239 29.32 15.00 -2.72
C GLU A 239 28.36 14.86 -3.92
N ASN A 240 27.05 14.85 -3.67
CA ASN A 240 26.07 14.47 -4.69
C ASN A 240 25.16 15.62 -5.17
N PHE A 241 24.94 16.67 -4.36
CA PHE A 241 23.96 17.72 -4.67
C PHE A 241 24.58 19.12 -4.74
N PHE A 242 25.84 19.22 -5.21
CA PHE A 242 26.55 20.50 -5.31
C PHE A 242 25.82 21.48 -6.25
N GLN A 243 25.24 22.53 -5.67
CA GLN A 243 24.21 23.41 -6.27
C GLN A 243 22.98 22.61 -6.74
N TYR A 244 21.91 22.63 -5.95
CA TYR A 244 20.67 21.89 -6.21
C TYR A 244 20.08 22.13 -7.62
N ASP A 245 20.22 23.34 -8.17
CA ASP A 245 19.80 23.65 -9.54
C ASP A 245 20.60 22.88 -10.62
N ASN A 246 21.87 22.57 -10.34
CA ASN A 246 22.69 21.73 -11.22
C ASN A 246 22.37 20.24 -11.07
N TYR A 247 21.83 19.80 -9.92
CA TYR A 247 21.47 18.39 -9.71
C TYR A 247 20.39 17.94 -10.69
N GLN A 248 19.34 18.72 -10.90
CA GLN A 248 18.27 18.34 -11.86
C GLN A 248 18.84 18.13 -13.27
N LYS A 249 19.76 19.00 -13.69
CA LYS A 249 20.45 18.88 -14.98
C LYS A 249 21.37 17.66 -15.02
N PHE A 250 22.17 17.44 -13.97
CA PHE A 250 23.09 16.30 -13.87
C PHE A 250 22.35 14.96 -13.83
N SER A 251 21.28 14.84 -13.04
CA SER A 251 20.45 13.63 -12.96
C SER A 251 19.85 13.29 -14.33
N SER A 252 19.37 14.31 -15.04
CA SER A 252 18.86 14.16 -16.40
C SER A 252 19.93 13.65 -17.38
N GLU A 253 21.13 14.25 -17.37
CA GLU A 253 22.25 13.81 -18.21
C GLU A 253 22.76 12.41 -17.83
N TYR A 254 22.75 12.08 -16.54
CA TYR A 254 23.17 10.78 -16.02
C TYR A 254 22.28 9.65 -16.53
N LEU A 255 20.96 9.77 -16.38
CA LEU A 255 19.98 8.75 -16.79
C LEU A 255 19.94 8.53 -18.32
N LEU A 256 20.42 9.48 -19.10
CA LEU A 256 20.52 9.38 -20.56
C LEU A 256 21.79 8.66 -21.04
N ASN A 257 22.75 8.39 -20.17
CA ASN A 257 24.02 7.78 -20.56
C ASN A 257 23.96 6.24 -20.52
N GLU A 258 23.87 5.57 -21.66
CA GLU A 258 23.75 4.09 -21.71
C GLU A 258 25.03 3.32 -21.32
N ASN A 259 26.16 4.01 -21.11
CA ASN A 259 27.45 3.39 -20.77
C ASN A 259 27.70 3.27 -19.25
N GLN A 260 26.66 3.29 -18.41
CA GLN A 260 26.78 3.36 -16.95
C GLN A 260 27.42 2.15 -16.27
N ARG A 261 27.41 0.94 -16.87
CA ARG A 261 28.11 -0.24 -16.33
C ARG A 261 29.64 -0.19 -16.58
N LYS A 262 30.31 0.92 -16.27
CA LYS A 262 31.78 0.94 -16.18
C LYS A 262 32.17 0.53 -14.77
N LYS A 263 32.92 -0.58 -14.65
CA LYS A 263 33.36 -1.18 -13.36
C LYS A 263 33.90 -0.10 -12.41
N PRO A 264 33.31 0.12 -11.22
CA PRO A 264 34.09 0.55 -10.09
C PRO A 264 35.15 -0.52 -9.84
N LYS A 265 36.38 -0.12 -9.51
CA LYS A 265 37.33 -1.03 -8.87
C LYS A 265 36.77 -1.33 -7.48
N LEU A 266 35.90 -2.33 -7.37
CA LEU A 266 35.78 -3.04 -6.09
C LEU A 266 37.16 -3.61 -5.79
N ASN A 267 37.66 -3.39 -4.58
CA ASN A 267 38.81 -4.13 -4.08
C ASN A 267 38.55 -5.64 -4.32
N ASP A 268 39.60 -6.41 -4.60
CA ASP A 268 39.59 -7.80 -5.07
C ASP A 268 38.89 -8.85 -4.16
N ASP A 269 38.00 -8.43 -3.27
CA ASP A 269 37.06 -9.29 -2.59
C ASP A 269 36.04 -9.81 -3.61
N LYS A 270 36.37 -11.00 -4.13
CA LYS A 270 35.59 -11.75 -5.12
C LYS A 270 34.11 -11.73 -4.72
N PHE A 271 33.30 -11.07 -5.55
CA PHE A 271 31.85 -11.27 -5.59
C PHE A 271 31.59 -12.78 -5.76
N PRO A 272 31.02 -13.50 -4.78
CA PRO A 272 30.65 -14.88 -5.00
C PRO A 272 29.34 -14.87 -5.80
N PHE A 273 29.43 -14.87 -7.12
CA PHE A 273 28.27 -15.27 -7.93
C PHE A 273 27.92 -16.70 -7.54
N ILE A 274 26.79 -16.90 -6.86
CA ILE A 274 26.21 -18.23 -6.68
C ILE A 274 25.63 -18.63 -8.04
N HIS A 275 26.40 -19.41 -8.81
CA HIS A 275 25.89 -20.04 -10.03
C HIS A 275 24.95 -21.18 -9.65
N ILE A 276 23.64 -20.91 -9.60
CA ILE A 276 22.61 -21.95 -9.52
C ILE A 276 22.50 -22.57 -10.92
N LYS A 277 23.03 -23.80 -11.10
CA LYS A 277 22.97 -24.50 -12.39
C LYS A 277 21.63 -25.19 -12.66
N SER A 278 20.89 -25.51 -11.61
CA SER A 278 19.56 -26.12 -11.66
C SER A 278 18.95 -26.08 -10.26
N ALA A 279 17.74 -25.57 -10.14
CA ALA A 279 16.89 -25.82 -8.99
C ALA A 279 15.89 -26.92 -9.39
N SER A 280 15.84 -28.01 -8.63
CA SER A 280 14.76 -29.00 -8.71
C SER A 280 14.06 -29.01 -7.37
N PHE A 281 12.78 -28.68 -7.38
CA PHE A 281 11.91 -28.84 -6.23
C PHE A 281 11.39 -30.27 -6.25
N ASP A 282 11.62 -31.02 -5.18
CA ASP A 282 11.07 -32.36 -4.99
C ASP A 282 10.12 -32.27 -3.80
N GLU A 283 8.81 -32.36 -4.07
CA GLU A 283 7.72 -32.01 -3.13
C GLU A 283 7.74 -32.82 -1.82
N ASN A 284 8.55 -33.89 -1.73
CA ASN A 284 8.66 -34.74 -0.56
C ASN A 284 9.96 -34.52 0.26
N SER A 285 10.73 -33.47 -0.02
CA SER A 285 12.01 -33.19 0.63
C SER A 285 12.08 -31.77 1.17
N THR A 286 12.15 -31.62 2.50
CA THR A 286 12.40 -30.32 3.20
C THR A 286 13.83 -29.80 3.06
N LEU A 287 14.62 -30.34 2.11
CA LEU A 287 16.00 -29.94 1.87
C LEU A 287 16.20 -29.36 0.47
N LEU A 288 16.74 -28.14 0.44
CA LEU A 288 17.29 -27.51 -0.76
C LEU A 288 18.65 -28.16 -1.07
N ASN A 289 18.74 -29.02 -2.09
CA ASN A 289 20.01 -29.61 -2.51
C ASN A 289 20.81 -28.61 -3.39
N LEU A 290 21.67 -27.81 -2.76
CA LEU A 290 22.60 -26.91 -3.44
C LEU A 290 23.95 -27.61 -3.69
N ASN A 291 24.23 -27.96 -4.95
CA ASN A 291 25.55 -28.47 -5.34
C ASN A 291 26.55 -27.30 -5.50
N ILE A 292 27.23 -26.92 -4.41
CA ILE A 292 28.26 -25.86 -4.39
C ILE A 292 29.66 -26.49 -4.42
N LYS A 293 30.54 -26.04 -5.32
CA LYS A 293 31.94 -26.50 -5.40
C LYS A 293 32.90 -25.47 -4.78
N ASN A 294 33.37 -25.71 -3.55
CA ASN A 294 34.79 -25.92 -3.20
C ASN A 294 35.17 -25.56 -1.75
N ASN A 295 36.13 -26.35 -1.25
CA ASN A 295 36.90 -26.31 -0.02
C ASN A 295 36.19 -26.70 1.28
N GLN A 296 36.44 -27.96 1.65
CA GLN A 296 36.11 -28.62 2.89
C GLN A 296 36.47 -27.77 4.13
N GLN A 297 35.47 -27.23 4.80
CA GLN A 297 35.45 -27.11 6.26
C GLN A 297 34.01 -27.38 6.72
N SER A 298 33.83 -28.49 7.44
CA SER A 298 32.58 -28.88 8.07
C SER A 298 32.30 -27.96 9.26
N ILE A 299 31.14 -27.29 9.26
CA ILE A 299 30.57 -26.68 10.47
C ILE A 299 29.40 -27.55 10.90
N ASP A 300 29.44 -27.98 12.16
CA ASP A 300 28.44 -28.83 12.80
C ASP A 300 27.21 -27.99 13.16
N ALA A 301 26.12 -28.16 12.41
CA ALA A 301 24.87 -27.42 12.56
C ALA A 301 23.86 -28.24 13.38
N THR A 302 24.11 -28.41 14.67
CA THR A 302 23.12 -28.90 15.63
C THR A 302 22.95 -27.90 16.76
N LYS A 303 22.30 -26.76 16.45
CA LYS A 303 21.58 -25.86 17.40
C LYS A 303 21.11 -24.60 16.66
N LEU A 304 20.02 -24.73 15.90
CA LEU A 304 19.15 -23.62 15.48
C LEU A 304 17.77 -24.23 15.25
N SER A 305 17.00 -24.33 16.31
CA SER A 305 15.56 -24.56 16.25
C SER A 305 14.89 -23.19 16.30
N VAL A 306 14.47 -22.69 15.14
CA VAL A 306 13.53 -21.58 15.03
C VAL A 306 12.24 -22.16 14.45
N GLN A 307 11.17 -21.94 15.21
CA GLN A 307 9.80 -22.24 14.85
C GLN A 307 9.43 -21.44 13.60
N LEU A 308 9.15 -22.16 12.52
CA LEU A 308 8.29 -21.69 11.44
C LEU A 308 6.86 -21.81 11.97
N THR A 309 6.19 -20.68 12.21
CA THR A 309 4.73 -20.63 12.31
C THR A 309 4.21 -20.07 11.00
N THR A 310 3.77 -20.99 10.15
CA THR A 310 2.81 -20.78 9.08
C THR A 310 1.45 -20.45 9.71
N ASN A 311 0.89 -19.28 9.41
CA ASN A 311 -0.52 -19.00 9.63
C ASN A 311 -1.24 -19.16 8.29
N GLU A 312 -1.70 -20.37 8.01
CA GLU A 312 -2.80 -20.61 7.08
C GLU A 312 -4.03 -21.03 7.90
N ALA A 313 -5.14 -20.36 7.55
CA ALA A 313 -6.54 -20.73 7.70
C ALA A 313 -6.86 -21.96 8.57
N THR A 314 -7.49 -21.71 9.71
CA THR A 314 -8.31 -22.72 10.40
C THR A 314 -9.69 -22.79 9.73
N GLU A 315 -9.82 -23.66 8.73
CA GLU A 315 -11.08 -24.34 8.46
C GLU A 315 -11.22 -25.49 9.46
N SER A 316 -12.19 -25.39 10.39
CA SER A 316 -12.59 -26.53 11.21
C SER A 316 -13.80 -27.21 10.59
N SER A 317 -13.56 -28.36 9.98
CA SER A 317 -14.56 -29.35 9.58
C SER A 317 -15.40 -29.83 10.76
N PHE A 318 -16.71 -29.96 10.58
CA PHE A 318 -17.53 -30.91 11.36
C PHE A 318 -18.24 -31.87 10.40
N CYS A 319 -18.05 -33.17 10.64
CA CYS A 319 -18.64 -34.28 9.90
C CYS A 319 -20.16 -34.37 10.07
N ASP A 320 -20.83 -34.74 8.99
CA ASP A 320 -22.17 -35.33 8.94
C ASP A 320 -22.25 -36.70 9.64
N SER A 321 -23.34 -36.95 10.38
CA SER A 321 -24.37 -37.94 9.99
C SER A 321 -25.37 -38.24 11.12
N GLU A 322 -26.64 -37.91 10.83
CA GLU A 322 -27.93 -38.60 11.10
C GLU A 322 -28.28 -39.18 12.47
N LEU A 323 -29.41 -38.69 13.02
CA LEU A 323 -30.47 -39.53 13.59
C LEU A 323 -31.85 -38.82 13.45
N MET A 324 -32.75 -39.49 12.74
CA MET A 324 -34.16 -39.15 12.50
C MET A 324 -35.00 -39.12 13.79
N VAL A 325 -35.84 -38.09 14.00
CA VAL A 325 -37.23 -38.23 14.50
C VAL A 325 -38.10 -37.09 13.96
N SER A 326 -39.22 -37.48 13.35
CA SER A 326 -40.34 -36.69 12.85
C SER A 326 -41.11 -35.91 13.93
N HIS A 327 -41.61 -34.70 13.61
CA HIS A 327 -43.03 -34.35 13.77
C HIS A 327 -43.39 -33.07 13.01
N GLU A 328 -44.51 -33.17 12.29
CA GLU A 328 -45.26 -32.11 11.61
C GLU A 328 -45.76 -31.07 12.63
N ASP A 329 -45.67 -29.77 12.29
CA ASP A 329 -46.81 -28.87 12.46
C ASP A 329 -46.67 -27.58 11.65
N SER A 330 -47.76 -27.25 10.98
CA SER A 330 -47.95 -26.14 10.06
C SER A 330 -48.33 -24.84 10.78
N SER A 331 -47.62 -23.74 10.53
CA SER A 331 -48.21 -22.39 10.41
C SER A 331 -47.15 -21.35 10.00
N THR A 332 -47.35 -20.73 8.84
CA THR A 332 -46.58 -19.58 8.35
C THR A 332 -47.03 -18.29 9.05
N PRO A 333 -46.13 -17.49 9.66
CA PRO A 333 -46.43 -16.09 10.01
C PRO A 333 -46.24 -15.17 8.79
N PRO A 334 -46.90 -14.00 8.74
CA PRO A 334 -46.87 -13.11 7.58
C PRO A 334 -45.53 -12.34 7.49
N SER A 335 -45.12 -12.03 6.26
CA SER A 335 -43.95 -11.20 5.94
C SER A 335 -44.06 -9.78 6.55
N PRO A 336 -42.99 -9.21 7.10
CA PRO A 336 -42.98 -7.79 7.44
C PRO A 336 -42.84 -6.95 6.16
N ASN A 337 -43.80 -6.06 5.92
CA ASN A 337 -43.75 -5.05 4.86
C ASN A 337 -42.59 -4.06 5.11
N PRO A 338 -41.98 -3.48 4.06
CA PRO A 338 -40.98 -2.43 4.21
C PRO A 338 -41.59 -1.18 4.87
N LEU A 339 -40.94 -0.70 5.93
CA LEU A 339 -41.33 0.50 6.68
C LEU A 339 -41.11 1.74 5.82
N LEU A 340 -42.19 2.45 5.49
CA LEU A 340 -42.13 3.79 4.89
C LEU A 340 -41.76 4.83 5.96
N PRO A 341 -40.87 5.80 5.66
CA PRO A 341 -40.47 6.83 6.62
C PRO A 341 -41.66 7.74 6.96
N THR A 342 -41.96 7.88 8.25
CA THR A 342 -42.94 8.84 8.75
C THR A 342 -42.36 10.25 8.74
N SER A 343 -43.17 11.17 8.22
CA SER A 343 -42.87 12.58 7.95
C SER A 343 -42.47 13.38 9.19
N GLU A 344 -41.19 13.73 9.28
CA GLU A 344 -40.65 15.04 9.72
C GLU A 344 -39.11 14.94 9.79
N THR A 345 -38.48 14.68 8.64
CA THR A 345 -37.02 14.79 8.50
C THR A 345 -36.74 15.87 7.46
N ASP A 346 -35.85 16.80 7.84
CA ASP A 346 -35.51 18.00 7.06
C ASP A 346 -35.20 17.63 5.60
N SER A 347 -36.08 18.05 4.68
CA SER A 347 -36.02 17.74 3.24
C SER A 347 -34.69 18.08 2.53
N ALA A 348 -33.81 18.84 3.18
CA ALA A 348 -32.47 19.14 2.69
C ALA A 348 -31.46 17.97 2.85
N ILE A 349 -31.70 17.03 3.77
CA ILE A 349 -30.86 15.82 3.97
C ILE A 349 -31.11 14.78 2.86
N PHE A 350 -32.24 14.88 2.15
CA PHE A 350 -32.81 13.84 1.29
C PHE A 350 -32.67 14.11 -0.22
N GLN A 351 -31.56 14.70 -0.66
CA GLN A 351 -31.32 14.92 -2.10
C GLN A 351 -30.75 13.71 -2.84
N ARG A 352 -30.62 12.54 -2.20
CA ARG A 352 -30.24 11.30 -2.91
C ARG A 352 -31.47 10.72 -3.61
N ASN A 353 -31.43 10.62 -4.93
CA ASN A 353 -32.31 9.69 -5.63
C ASN A 353 -31.89 8.28 -5.22
N MET A 354 -32.82 7.47 -4.68
CA MET A 354 -32.57 6.07 -4.28
C MET A 354 -31.90 5.20 -5.37
N ASN A 355 -31.88 5.66 -6.63
CA ASN A 355 -31.32 4.93 -7.78
C ASN A 355 -29.95 5.43 -8.25
N GLU A 356 -29.24 6.26 -7.48
CA GLU A 356 -27.87 6.68 -7.82
C GLU A 356 -26.84 5.64 -7.35
N TYR A 357 -26.70 4.57 -8.14
CA TYR A 357 -25.66 3.55 -8.00
C TYR A 357 -25.00 3.27 -9.36
N LYS A 358 -23.76 2.78 -9.33
CA LYS A 358 -23.00 2.39 -10.53
C LYS A 358 -22.80 0.89 -10.55
N GLU A 359 -23.23 0.25 -11.62
CA GLU A 359 -22.99 -1.17 -11.82
C GLU A 359 -21.66 -1.37 -12.56
N ILE A 360 -20.80 -2.23 -12.00
CA ILE A 360 -19.50 -2.57 -12.56
C ILE A 360 -19.37 -4.08 -12.58
N CYS A 361 -18.88 -4.61 -13.70
CA CYS A 361 -18.68 -6.04 -13.84
C CYS A 361 -17.23 -6.42 -13.55
N TYR A 362 -17.03 -7.57 -12.92
CA TYR A 362 -15.72 -8.22 -12.80
C TYR A 362 -15.75 -9.61 -13.45
N PRO A 363 -14.64 -10.07 -14.03
CA PRO A 363 -14.60 -11.34 -14.74
C PRO A 363 -14.59 -12.51 -13.74
N VAL A 364 -15.46 -13.50 -13.95
CA VAL A 364 -15.47 -14.76 -13.19
C VAL A 364 -15.67 -15.96 -14.11
N GLU A 365 -15.42 -17.16 -13.60
CA GLU A 365 -15.84 -18.39 -14.27
C GLU A 365 -17.36 -18.61 -14.15
N ASP A 366 -17.98 -19.29 -15.12
CA ASP A 366 -19.44 -19.48 -15.23
C ASP A 366 -20.12 -20.04 -13.96
N ASN A 367 -19.38 -20.71 -13.08
CA ASN A 367 -19.94 -21.35 -11.89
C ASN A 367 -20.08 -20.39 -10.68
N ASP A 368 -19.45 -19.22 -10.72
CA ASP A 368 -19.36 -18.27 -9.60
C ASP A 368 -20.20 -16.99 -9.83
N GLU A 369 -21.18 -17.05 -10.73
CA GLU A 369 -21.96 -15.88 -11.16
C GLU A 369 -23.09 -15.44 -10.22
N ASN A 370 -23.20 -15.94 -9.00
CA ASN A 370 -24.39 -15.67 -8.17
C ASN A 370 -24.17 -14.62 -7.07
N LEU A 371 -22.92 -14.31 -6.74
CA LEU A 371 -22.56 -13.41 -5.64
C LEU A 371 -21.81 -12.20 -6.18
N GLY A 372 -22.19 -11.02 -5.72
CA GLY A 372 -21.51 -9.76 -5.98
C GLY A 372 -21.16 -9.03 -4.69
N GLN A 373 -20.78 -7.77 -4.83
CA GLN A 373 -20.43 -6.89 -3.71
C GLN A 373 -21.16 -5.54 -3.84
N VAL A 374 -21.46 -4.91 -2.71
CA VAL A 374 -21.95 -3.53 -2.65
C VAL A 374 -20.95 -2.71 -1.88
N ALA A 375 -20.47 -1.60 -2.46
CA ALA A 375 -19.52 -0.73 -1.78
C ALA A 375 -19.95 0.72 -1.78
N PHE A 376 -19.65 1.39 -0.68
CA PHE A 376 -19.85 2.81 -0.47
C PHE A 376 -18.49 3.48 -0.36
N GLY A 377 -18.21 4.44 -1.22
CA GLY A 377 -16.99 5.25 -1.17
C GLY A 377 -17.28 6.65 -0.65
N TYR A 378 -16.49 7.11 0.32
CA TYR A 378 -16.61 8.42 0.95
C TYR A 378 -15.27 9.17 0.88
N ARG A 379 -15.20 10.25 0.09
CA ARG A 379 -14.10 11.21 0.15
C ARG A 379 -14.38 12.27 1.20
N LEU A 380 -13.55 12.33 2.22
CA LEU A 380 -13.75 13.18 3.40
C LEU A 380 -12.98 14.50 3.27
N GLU A 381 -12.78 15.17 4.39
CA GLU A 381 -12.08 16.44 4.47
C GLU A 381 -10.58 16.23 4.70
N SER A 382 -9.88 17.27 5.19
CA SER A 382 -8.45 17.24 5.43
C SER A 382 -8.05 16.05 6.32
N ILE A 383 -6.93 15.40 5.99
CA ILE A 383 -6.35 14.32 6.79
C ILE A 383 -6.05 14.73 8.24
N TYR A 384 -5.92 16.03 8.51
CA TYR A 384 -5.67 16.55 9.85
C TYR A 384 -6.90 16.61 10.77
N GLU A 385 -8.10 16.25 10.29
CA GLU A 385 -9.31 16.09 11.12
C GLU A 385 -9.27 14.80 11.97
N MET A 386 -8.13 14.51 12.59
CA MET A 386 -7.87 13.23 13.27
C MET A 386 -8.86 12.94 14.39
N GLU A 387 -9.30 13.92 15.18
CA GLU A 387 -10.31 13.71 16.22
C GLU A 387 -11.63 13.17 15.63
N ILE A 388 -12.04 13.68 14.46
CA ILE A 388 -13.24 13.24 13.77
C ILE A 388 -13.04 11.84 13.21
N TYR A 389 -11.88 11.53 12.62
CA TYR A 389 -11.61 10.20 12.08
C TYR A 389 -11.49 9.14 13.16
N THR A 390 -10.87 9.45 14.31
CA THR A 390 -10.88 8.59 15.49
C THR A 390 -12.31 8.33 15.97
N ALA A 391 -13.18 9.35 15.94
CA ALA A 391 -14.59 9.16 16.28
C ALA A 391 -15.32 8.30 15.24
N LEU A 392 -15.14 8.54 13.94
CA LEU A 392 -15.75 7.73 12.90
C LEU A 392 -15.28 6.28 12.99
N ASP A 393 -14.00 6.02 13.22
CA ASP A 393 -13.46 4.68 13.39
C ASP A 393 -14.11 3.92 14.57
N VAL A 394 -14.29 4.58 15.74
CA VAL A 394 -15.08 4.00 16.86
C VAL A 394 -16.53 3.72 16.45
N LEU A 395 -17.14 4.65 15.72
CA LEU A 395 -18.52 4.52 15.26
C LEU A 395 -18.67 3.33 14.31
N LEU A 396 -17.81 3.20 13.30
CA LEU A 396 -17.84 2.13 12.31
C LEU A 396 -17.63 0.76 12.98
N THR A 397 -16.64 0.61 13.87
CA THR A 397 -16.48 -0.61 14.68
C THR A 397 -17.72 -0.96 15.50
N THR A 398 -18.46 0.05 15.98
CA THR A 398 -19.72 -0.17 16.71
C THR A 398 -20.86 -0.59 15.79
N LEU A 399 -20.86 -0.10 14.56
CA LEU A 399 -21.87 -0.41 13.57
C LEU A 399 -21.65 -1.80 12.93
N PHE A 400 -20.40 -2.24 12.74
CA PHE A 400 -20.06 -3.40 11.90
C PHE A 400 -19.31 -4.55 12.59
N ASP A 401 -18.27 -4.30 13.41
CA ASP A 401 -17.22 -5.28 13.74
C ASP A 401 -17.56 -6.37 14.78
N GLU A 402 -18.81 -6.51 15.22
CA GLU A 402 -19.19 -7.50 16.23
C GLU A 402 -20.55 -8.17 15.93
N ASP A 403 -20.74 -9.43 16.35
CA ASP A 403 -22.00 -10.20 16.21
C ASP A 403 -23.20 -9.52 16.89
N ILE A 404 -22.94 -8.59 17.80
CA ILE A 404 -23.96 -7.80 18.49
C ILE A 404 -24.26 -6.46 17.83
N SER A 405 -23.48 -6.09 16.80
CA SER A 405 -23.62 -4.84 16.05
C SER A 405 -24.96 -4.77 15.32
N ILE A 406 -25.39 -3.54 15.04
CA ILE A 406 -26.70 -3.29 14.42
C ILE A 406 -26.71 -3.84 12.99
N PHE A 407 -25.62 -3.65 12.24
CA PHE A 407 -25.56 -4.13 10.86
C PHE A 407 -25.43 -5.64 10.78
N TYR A 408 -24.70 -6.28 11.70
CA TYR A 408 -24.65 -7.74 11.75
C TYR A 408 -26.05 -8.35 11.86
N LYS A 409 -26.88 -7.83 12.77
CA LYS A 409 -28.27 -8.28 12.95
C LYS A 409 -29.17 -7.99 11.75
N GLU A 410 -28.99 -6.83 11.15
CA GLU A 410 -29.83 -6.38 10.04
C GLU A 410 -29.44 -6.98 8.69
N PHE A 411 -28.22 -7.50 8.51
CA PHE A 411 -27.77 -8.00 7.20
C PHE A 411 -27.35 -9.46 7.22
N ILE A 412 -26.78 -9.96 8.31
CA ILE A 412 -26.16 -11.28 8.39
C ILE A 412 -27.04 -12.26 9.19
N GLU A 413 -27.54 -11.88 10.38
CA GLU A 413 -28.30 -12.78 11.28
C GLU A 413 -29.77 -13.03 10.84
N LEU A 414 -30.11 -12.76 9.58
CA LEU A 414 -31.45 -12.95 9.04
C LEU A 414 -31.68 -14.42 8.62
N PRO A 415 -32.94 -14.91 8.61
CA PRO A 415 -33.24 -16.24 8.06
C PRO A 415 -32.78 -16.42 6.62
N ASN A 416 -32.85 -15.33 5.84
CA ASN A 416 -32.23 -15.20 4.52
C ASN A 416 -31.18 -14.09 4.63
N THR A 417 -29.90 -14.46 4.75
CA THR A 417 -28.81 -13.50 4.83
C THR A 417 -28.74 -12.64 3.57
N LEU A 418 -28.42 -11.36 3.72
CA LEU A 418 -28.26 -10.42 2.61
C LEU A 418 -26.81 -10.28 2.14
N CYS A 419 -25.84 -10.58 3.00
CA CYS A 419 -24.40 -10.57 2.71
C CYS A 419 -23.67 -11.54 3.64
N SER A 420 -22.46 -11.97 3.28
CA SER A 420 -21.62 -12.82 4.14
C SER A 420 -20.68 -12.02 5.05
N LEU A 421 -20.27 -10.84 4.62
CA LEU A 421 -19.31 -10.00 5.33
C LEU A 421 -19.64 -8.52 5.13
N ILE A 422 -19.34 -7.72 6.14
CA ILE A 422 -19.36 -6.26 6.08
C ILE A 422 -18.00 -5.79 6.58
N ASP A 423 -17.30 -4.98 5.80
CA ASP A 423 -16.00 -4.44 6.17
C ASP A 423 -15.90 -2.94 5.85
N HIS A 424 -14.87 -2.29 6.39
CA HIS A 424 -14.57 -0.90 6.11
C HIS A 424 -13.07 -0.61 6.14
N ASP A 425 -12.59 0.17 5.17
CA ASP A 425 -11.18 0.53 5.05
C ASP A 425 -10.97 2.03 5.02
N TRP A 426 -9.80 2.44 5.50
CA TRP A 426 -9.35 3.81 5.51
C TRP A 426 -8.13 4.00 4.61
N PHE A 427 -8.23 4.93 3.68
CA PHE A 427 -7.10 5.34 2.83
C PHE A 427 -6.63 6.74 3.22
N ASN A 428 -5.37 6.81 3.65
CA ASN A 428 -4.74 8.00 4.20
C ASN A 428 -4.21 8.93 3.09
N TYR A 429 -5.12 9.59 2.39
CA TYR A 429 -4.81 10.65 1.41
C TYR A 429 -5.02 12.04 2.03
N PRO A 430 -4.51 13.14 1.42
CA PRO A 430 -4.71 14.52 1.91
C PRO A 430 -6.19 14.86 2.17
N GLN A 431 -7.08 14.30 1.36
CA GLN A 431 -8.49 14.12 1.74
C GLN A 431 -8.73 12.64 1.97
N ARG A 432 -8.99 12.24 3.21
CA ARG A 432 -9.07 10.83 3.59
C ARG A 432 -10.23 10.14 2.85
N VAL A 433 -10.05 8.89 2.45
CA VAL A 433 -11.13 8.09 1.87
C VAL A 433 -11.53 6.98 2.84
N LEU A 434 -12.84 6.77 2.98
CA LEU A 434 -13.44 5.65 3.69
C LEU A 434 -14.20 4.79 2.67
N THR A 435 -14.01 3.49 2.71
CA THR A 435 -14.84 2.53 1.99
C THR A 435 -15.62 1.68 3.00
N ILE A 436 -16.84 1.29 2.65
CA ILE A 436 -17.63 0.31 3.39
C ILE A 436 -18.12 -0.70 2.37
N THR A 437 -17.82 -1.97 2.56
CA THR A 437 -18.08 -3.06 1.62
C THR A 437 -19.03 -4.08 2.23
N PHE A 438 -19.90 -4.62 1.40
CA PHE A 438 -20.78 -5.75 1.70
C PHE A 438 -20.45 -6.84 0.68
N GLU A 439 -19.95 -7.98 1.14
CA GLU A 439 -19.51 -9.07 0.27
C GLU A 439 -20.47 -10.26 0.33
N GLY A 440 -20.40 -11.13 -0.68
CA GLY A 440 -21.25 -12.31 -0.78
C GLY A 440 -22.73 -11.95 -0.88
N VAL A 441 -23.05 -10.88 -1.61
CA VAL A 441 -24.43 -10.41 -1.81
C VAL A 441 -25.01 -11.11 -3.02
N GLU A 442 -26.15 -11.79 -2.89
CA GLU A 442 -26.85 -12.32 -4.05
C GLU A 442 -27.16 -11.21 -5.06
N ILE A 443 -26.95 -11.47 -6.35
CA ILE A 443 -27.05 -10.46 -7.40
C ILE A 443 -28.39 -9.71 -7.42
N ASP A 444 -29.48 -10.41 -7.17
CA ASP A 444 -30.83 -9.82 -7.15
C ASP A 444 -31.06 -8.92 -5.91
N ASN A 445 -30.20 -9.04 -4.89
CA ASN A 445 -30.27 -8.30 -3.64
C ASN A 445 -29.29 -7.10 -3.58
N LEU A 446 -28.45 -6.86 -4.60
CA LEU A 446 -27.46 -5.77 -4.58
C LEU A 446 -28.09 -4.40 -4.30
N THR A 447 -29.17 -4.05 -4.99
CA THR A 447 -29.88 -2.77 -4.76
C THR A 447 -30.58 -2.75 -3.41
N ILE A 448 -31.08 -3.90 -2.94
CA ILE A 448 -31.74 -4.03 -1.64
C ILE A 448 -30.73 -3.75 -0.52
N VAL A 449 -29.52 -4.30 -0.60
CA VAL A 449 -28.44 -4.03 0.36
C VAL A 449 -28.07 -2.54 0.35
N ALA A 450 -27.91 -1.95 -0.83
CA ALA A 450 -27.57 -0.54 -0.98
C ALA A 450 -28.60 0.41 -0.33
N ASP A 451 -29.89 0.11 -0.52
CA ASP A 451 -30.99 0.89 0.06
C ASP A 451 -31.15 0.62 1.56
N LYS A 452 -31.02 -0.65 1.97
CA LYS A 452 -31.14 -1.05 3.37
C LYS A 452 -30.07 -0.40 4.23
N TYR A 453 -28.85 -0.23 3.72
CA TYR A 453 -27.76 0.47 4.43
C TYR A 453 -28.22 1.83 4.95
N SER A 454 -28.81 2.63 4.06
CA SER A 454 -29.28 3.97 4.40
C SER A 454 -30.47 3.89 5.36
N SER A 455 -31.39 2.96 5.14
CA SER A 455 -32.56 2.75 6.01
C SER A 455 -32.17 2.40 7.45
N VAL A 456 -31.14 1.58 7.66
CA VAL A 456 -30.65 1.21 9.00
C VAL A 456 -30.00 2.42 9.68
N LEU A 457 -29.20 3.21 8.98
CA LEU A 457 -28.68 4.47 9.54
C LEU A 457 -29.82 5.43 9.95
N TYR A 458 -30.89 5.52 9.16
CA TYR A 458 -32.06 6.33 9.52
C TYR A 458 -32.81 5.81 10.75
N SER A 459 -32.91 4.49 10.95
CA SER A 459 -33.58 3.93 12.13
C SER A 459 -32.79 4.22 13.42
N ILE A 460 -31.45 4.25 13.33
CA ILE A 460 -30.56 4.70 14.41
C ILE A 460 -30.87 6.16 14.77
N LEU A 461 -30.87 7.07 13.78
CA LEU A 461 -31.11 8.50 14.02
C LEU A 461 -32.50 8.79 14.62
N ASN A 462 -33.52 8.02 14.23
CA ASN A 462 -34.89 8.20 14.71
C ASN A 462 -35.18 7.46 16.02
N SER A 463 -34.16 6.96 16.73
CA SER A 463 -34.30 6.25 18.01
C SER A 463 -35.26 5.06 17.96
N GLN A 464 -35.37 4.41 16.80
CA GLN A 464 -36.11 3.14 16.66
C GLN A 464 -35.29 1.95 17.18
N ILE A 465 -34.02 2.20 17.49
CA ILE A 465 -33.08 1.28 18.13
C ILE A 465 -32.83 1.74 19.57
N ASP A 466 -32.55 0.80 20.47
CA ASP A 466 -32.26 1.09 21.87
C ASP A 466 -30.97 1.93 22.00
N ASN A 467 -31.15 3.24 22.16
CA ASN A 467 -30.05 4.20 22.31
C ASN A 467 -29.15 3.90 23.53
N ASP A 468 -29.69 3.28 24.59
CA ASP A 468 -28.89 2.94 25.77
C ASP A 468 -27.94 1.78 25.46
N GLN A 469 -28.40 0.79 24.69
CA GLN A 469 -27.56 -0.31 24.25
C GLN A 469 -26.48 0.16 23.28
N PHE A 470 -26.86 0.96 22.27
CA PHE A 470 -25.91 1.51 21.30
C PHE A 470 -24.84 2.39 21.97
N TYR A 471 -25.24 3.27 22.89
CA TYR A 471 -24.30 4.10 23.63
C TYR A 471 -23.37 3.28 24.54
N LYS A 472 -23.87 2.22 25.18
CA LYS A 472 -23.01 1.30 25.95
C LYS A 472 -21.97 0.63 25.06
N GLN A 473 -22.36 0.20 23.86
CA GLN A 473 -21.43 -0.41 22.91
C GLN A 473 -20.35 0.58 22.46
N LEU A 474 -20.73 1.82 22.11
CA LEU A 474 -19.78 2.90 21.81
C LEU A 474 -18.74 3.06 22.92
N GLN A 475 -19.19 3.14 24.18
CA GLN A 475 -18.31 3.32 25.34
C GLN A 475 -17.36 2.13 25.56
N GLN A 476 -17.81 0.90 25.25
CA GLN A 476 -16.97 -0.30 25.31
C GLN A 476 -15.91 -0.27 24.20
N ASN A 477 -16.32 0.06 22.97
CA ASN A 477 -15.43 0.14 21.82
C ASN A 477 -14.39 1.25 21.94
N ILE A 478 -14.72 2.40 22.55
CA ILE A 478 -13.73 3.45 22.85
C ILE A 478 -12.64 2.89 23.76
N LYS A 479 -13.01 2.19 24.83
CA LYS A 479 -12.04 1.59 25.77
C LYS A 479 -11.18 0.52 25.09
N LYS A 480 -11.81 -0.35 24.29
CA LYS A 480 -11.13 -1.36 23.47
C LYS A 480 -10.10 -0.71 22.53
N LYS A 481 -10.47 0.37 21.82
CA LYS A 481 -9.55 1.09 20.93
C LYS A 481 -8.42 1.81 21.67
N ILE A 482 -8.65 2.31 22.89
CA ILE A 482 -7.56 2.85 23.73
C ILE A 482 -6.54 1.75 24.05
N GLU A 483 -7.01 0.57 24.46
CA GLU A 483 -6.16 -0.59 24.76
C GLU A 483 -5.40 -1.07 23.52
N LEU A 484 -6.09 -1.19 22.38
CA LEU A 484 -5.46 -1.57 21.10
C LEU A 484 -4.40 -0.57 20.66
N HIS A 485 -4.67 0.73 20.75
CA HIS A 485 -3.70 1.77 20.39
C HIS A 485 -2.44 1.71 21.26
N LEU A 486 -2.58 1.46 22.56
CA LEU A 486 -1.42 1.28 23.45
C LEU A 486 -0.65 0.00 23.09
N ASN A 487 -1.37 -1.08 22.75
CA ASN A 487 -0.79 -2.36 22.36
C ASN A 487 -0.02 -2.28 21.03
N GLU A 488 -0.51 -1.52 20.05
CA GLU A 488 0.18 -1.26 18.77
C GLU A 488 1.52 -0.54 18.99
N ILE A 489 1.53 0.49 19.84
CA ILE A 489 2.76 1.23 20.19
C ILE A 489 3.78 0.31 20.88
N GLU A 490 3.33 -0.69 21.64
CA GLU A 490 4.22 -1.61 22.36
C GLU A 490 4.72 -2.78 21.49
N ASN A 491 3.86 -3.38 20.69
CA ASN A 491 4.19 -4.61 19.94
C ASN A 491 4.79 -4.33 18.56
N GLU A 492 4.26 -3.34 17.83
CA GLU A 492 4.68 -3.02 16.46
C GLU A 492 5.10 -1.54 16.31
N PRO A 493 6.00 -1.02 17.18
CA PRO A 493 6.42 0.39 17.15
C PRO A 493 7.11 0.80 15.86
N PHE A 494 7.70 -0.15 15.13
CA PHE A 494 8.35 0.14 13.86
C PHE A 494 7.33 0.63 12.83
N ASP A 495 6.36 -0.22 12.50
CA ASP A 495 5.38 0.07 11.45
C ASP A 495 4.51 1.25 11.87
N PHE A 496 4.00 1.24 13.10
CA PHE A 496 3.14 2.32 13.59
C PHE A 496 3.82 3.70 13.54
N LEU A 497 5.02 3.86 14.13
CA LEU A 497 5.65 5.18 14.22
C LEU A 497 6.24 5.65 12.88
N ILE A 498 6.70 4.72 12.05
CA ILE A 498 7.23 5.06 10.72
C ILE A 498 6.09 5.52 9.80
N ASP A 499 4.96 4.81 9.78
CA ASP A 499 3.79 5.17 8.97
C ASP A 499 3.31 6.59 9.27
N LEU A 500 3.27 6.98 10.56
CA LEU A 500 2.90 8.36 10.93
C LEU A 500 3.91 9.40 10.44
N CYS A 501 5.21 9.07 10.40
CA CYS A 501 6.24 9.96 9.87
C CYS A 501 6.17 10.07 8.34
N CYS A 502 5.92 8.96 7.64
CA CYS A 502 5.63 8.94 6.21
C CYS A 502 4.40 9.79 5.91
N LEU A 503 3.33 9.65 6.70
CA LEU A 503 2.10 10.41 6.54
C LEU A 503 2.30 11.91 6.75
N ASP A 504 3.05 12.31 7.79
CA ASP A 504 3.45 13.70 8.01
C ASP A 504 4.23 14.25 6.81
N HIS A 505 5.18 13.49 6.26
CA HIS A 505 5.96 13.88 5.09
C HIS A 505 5.07 14.15 3.87
N ILE A 506 4.21 13.19 3.51
CA ILE A 506 3.35 13.25 2.33
C ILE A 506 2.28 14.34 2.46
N SER A 507 1.71 14.52 3.66
CA SER A 507 0.69 15.54 3.93
C SER A 507 1.26 16.95 3.78
N GLU A 508 2.45 17.22 4.33
CA GLU A 508 3.12 18.51 4.20
C GLU A 508 3.46 18.85 2.75
N LEU A 509 3.94 17.87 1.97
CA LEU A 509 4.22 18.07 0.54
C LEU A 509 2.95 18.36 -0.26
N SER A 510 1.82 17.77 0.14
CA SER A 510 0.54 18.02 -0.54
C SER A 510 -0.04 19.39 -0.24
N ILE A 511 0.19 19.94 0.97
CA ILE A 511 -0.38 21.23 1.40
C ILE A 511 0.48 22.42 1.01
N SER A 512 1.81 22.30 1.10
CA SER A 512 2.74 23.34 0.67
C SER A 512 2.58 23.71 -0.81
N ASN A 513 2.08 22.77 -1.64
CA ASN A 513 1.75 23.01 -3.04
C ASN A 513 0.42 23.77 -3.26
N ILE A 514 -0.46 23.84 -2.26
CA ILE A 514 -1.81 24.44 -2.38
C ILE A 514 -1.83 25.88 -1.85
N ASN A 515 -1.16 26.18 -0.72
CA ASN A 515 -1.49 27.41 0.02
C ASN A 515 -0.38 28.47 0.14
N ASN A 516 0.89 28.23 -0.20
CA ASN A 516 1.96 29.25 -0.06
C ASN A 516 1.95 30.01 1.30
N GLU A 517 1.44 29.41 2.38
CA GLU A 517 1.31 30.02 3.70
C GLU A 517 2.26 29.35 4.71
N ASN A 518 2.63 30.13 5.74
CA ASN A 518 3.70 29.81 6.69
C ASN A 518 3.40 28.56 7.54
N ASP A 519 4.07 27.45 7.20
CA ASP A 519 4.13 26.16 7.93
C ASP A 519 4.78 26.30 9.32
N ASN A 520 4.04 26.84 10.29
CA ASN A 520 4.41 26.78 11.72
C ASN A 520 3.55 25.76 12.49
N GLU A 521 2.63 25.05 11.84
CA GLU A 521 1.83 24.03 12.52
C GLU A 521 2.61 22.70 12.56
N GLN A 522 2.81 22.15 13.77
CA GLN A 522 3.45 20.84 13.94
C GLN A 522 2.44 19.75 13.58
N HIS A 523 2.33 19.43 12.29
CA HIS A 523 1.36 18.47 11.76
C HIS A 523 1.49 17.07 12.39
N LEU A 524 2.73 16.62 12.62
CA LEU A 524 3.05 15.37 13.30
C LEU A 524 2.34 15.21 14.67
N ASP A 525 2.18 16.30 15.42
CA ASP A 525 1.50 16.25 16.73
C ASP A 525 0.04 15.84 16.59
N LYS A 526 -0.62 16.19 15.48
CA LYS A 526 -2.02 15.81 15.25
C LYS A 526 -2.16 14.29 15.09
N PHE A 527 -1.19 13.64 14.47
CA PHE A 527 -1.18 12.19 14.27
C PHE A 527 -0.86 11.42 15.56
N LEU A 528 0.02 11.96 16.41
CA LEU A 528 0.48 11.30 17.64
C LEU A 528 -0.45 11.51 18.86
N GLN A 529 -1.56 12.22 18.69
CA GLN A 529 -2.52 12.52 19.75
C GLN A 529 -3.72 11.57 19.79
N ASN A 530 -3.70 10.45 19.05
CA ASN A 530 -4.83 9.53 18.93
C ASN A 530 -5.40 9.06 20.29
N GLN A 531 -4.54 8.71 21.25
CA GLN A 531 -4.97 8.39 22.60
C GLN A 531 -5.81 9.50 23.25
N LYS A 532 -5.40 10.77 23.14
CA LYS A 532 -6.12 11.91 23.70
C LYS A 532 -7.46 12.11 23.01
N TYR A 533 -7.52 11.89 21.69
CA TYR A 533 -8.78 11.93 20.97
C TYR A 533 -9.73 10.85 21.49
N LEU A 534 -9.29 9.59 21.57
CA LEU A 534 -10.09 8.48 22.13
C LEU A 534 -10.60 8.77 23.54
N GLU A 535 -9.73 9.23 24.44
CA GLU A 535 -10.11 9.60 25.82
C GLU A 535 -11.16 10.72 25.85
N SER A 536 -11.08 11.69 24.94
CA SER A 536 -12.06 12.77 24.83
C SER A 536 -13.44 12.26 24.40
N LEU A 537 -13.51 11.18 23.60
CA LEU A 537 -14.76 10.60 23.09
C LEU A 537 -15.62 9.98 24.19
N LEU A 538 -15.02 9.53 25.30
CA LEU A 538 -15.76 8.97 26.45
C LEU A 538 -16.82 9.94 27.01
N ASN A 539 -16.59 11.25 26.86
CA ASN A 539 -17.47 12.30 27.38
C ASN A 539 -18.44 12.87 26.32
N ARG A 540 -18.45 12.34 25.09
CA ARG A 540 -19.29 12.87 24.01
C ARG A 540 -20.75 12.39 24.15
N PRO A 541 -21.75 13.28 24.06
CA PRO A 541 -23.16 12.89 24.16
C PRO A 541 -23.61 12.10 22.92
N ILE A 542 -24.69 11.33 23.02
CA ILE A 542 -25.22 10.55 21.88
C ILE A 542 -25.50 11.41 20.63
N LEU A 543 -25.93 12.65 20.81
CA LEU A 543 -26.16 13.60 19.72
C LEU A 543 -24.92 13.86 18.87
N TYR A 544 -23.71 13.82 19.46
CA TYR A 544 -22.46 13.97 18.70
C TYR A 544 -22.31 12.85 17.66
N TRP A 545 -22.61 11.61 18.04
CA TRP A 545 -22.53 10.45 17.16
C TRP A 545 -23.60 10.48 16.08
N HIS A 546 -24.81 10.95 16.41
CA HIS A 546 -25.87 11.16 15.42
C HIS A 546 -25.48 12.19 14.36
N GLU A 547 -24.83 13.29 14.76
CA GLU A 547 -24.31 14.28 13.80
C GLU A 547 -23.20 13.70 12.91
N LEU A 548 -22.36 12.79 13.43
CA LEU A 548 -21.36 12.09 12.61
C LEU A 548 -22.01 11.17 11.57
N ILE A 549 -22.99 10.35 11.97
CA ILE A 549 -23.75 9.50 11.05
C ILE A 549 -24.40 10.36 9.96
N LYS A 550 -25.07 11.44 10.36
CA LYS A 550 -25.74 12.35 9.44
C LYS A 550 -24.76 12.97 8.45
N LYS A 551 -23.69 13.62 8.93
CA LYS A 551 -22.75 14.37 8.09
C LYS A 551 -21.87 13.48 7.20
N TYR A 552 -21.37 12.37 7.74
CA TYR A 552 -20.35 11.59 7.04
C TYR A 552 -20.89 10.37 6.31
N LEU A 553 -22.00 9.77 6.77
CA LEU A 553 -22.54 8.54 6.18
C LEU A 553 -23.85 8.76 5.39
N LEU A 554 -24.67 9.77 5.72
CA LEU A 554 -25.97 10.00 5.08
C LEU A 554 -26.03 11.22 4.15
N GLU A 555 -25.38 12.34 4.50
CA GLU A 555 -25.33 13.52 3.64
C GLU A 555 -24.68 13.17 2.29
N TRP A 556 -25.44 13.41 1.23
CA TRP A 556 -25.08 12.98 -0.12
C TRP A 556 -24.51 14.14 -0.94
N ASP A 557 -23.29 13.95 -1.41
CA ASP A 557 -22.60 14.80 -2.38
C ASP A 557 -21.99 13.87 -3.43
N SER A 558 -22.56 13.85 -4.63
CA SER A 558 -22.12 12.95 -5.72
C SER A 558 -20.70 13.26 -6.23
N THR A 559 -20.08 14.37 -5.80
CA THR A 559 -18.67 14.65 -6.06
C THR A 559 -17.72 14.06 -5.01
N LYS A 560 -18.26 13.59 -3.88
CA LYS A 560 -17.49 13.05 -2.74
C LYS A 560 -18.00 11.69 -2.27
N ARG A 561 -19.04 11.14 -2.89
CA ARG A 561 -19.71 9.91 -2.50
C ARG A 561 -20.00 9.08 -3.73
N THR A 562 -19.82 7.78 -3.62
CA THR A 562 -20.18 6.83 -4.68
C THR A 562 -20.71 5.54 -4.09
N ILE A 563 -21.55 4.85 -4.87
CA ILE A 563 -22.05 3.52 -4.56
C ILE A 563 -21.82 2.65 -5.77
N ILE A 564 -21.09 1.55 -5.56
CA ILE A 564 -20.74 0.60 -6.60
C ILE A 564 -21.41 -0.73 -6.30
N LEU A 565 -22.15 -1.24 -7.28
CA LEU A 565 -22.68 -2.60 -7.30
C LEU A 565 -21.76 -3.42 -8.20
N LEU A 566 -20.93 -4.26 -7.60
CA LEU A 566 -19.99 -5.09 -8.30
C LEU A 566 -20.65 -6.44 -8.64
N ARG A 567 -20.72 -6.76 -9.94
CA ARG A 567 -21.40 -7.95 -10.46
C ARG A 567 -20.43 -8.88 -11.17
N PRO A 568 -20.48 -10.19 -10.92
CA PRO A 568 -19.69 -11.14 -11.70
C PRO A 568 -20.18 -11.17 -13.16
N SER A 569 -19.27 -11.48 -14.09
CA SER A 569 -19.57 -11.65 -15.51
C SER A 569 -18.62 -12.64 -16.19
N SER A 570 -19.14 -13.81 -16.59
CA SER A 570 -18.42 -14.74 -17.47
C SER A 570 -18.17 -14.18 -18.87
N GLU A 571 -19.12 -13.42 -19.41
CA GLU A 571 -19.00 -12.78 -20.72
C GLU A 571 -17.77 -11.85 -20.77
N LEU A 572 -17.54 -11.08 -19.70
CA LEU A 572 -16.38 -10.22 -19.55
C LEU A 572 -15.07 -11.03 -19.53
N LEU A 573 -15.04 -12.17 -18.83
CA LEU A 573 -13.89 -13.07 -18.81
C LEU A 573 -13.57 -13.58 -20.23
N VAL A 574 -14.60 -14.01 -20.98
CA VAL A 574 -14.44 -14.47 -22.37
C VAL A 574 -13.94 -13.35 -23.27
N GLU A 575 -14.47 -12.13 -23.13
CA GLU A 575 -14.02 -10.96 -23.89
C GLU A 575 -12.55 -10.64 -23.63
N GLN A 576 -12.14 -10.58 -22.36
CA GLN A 576 -10.77 -10.30 -21.96
C GLN A 576 -9.80 -11.37 -22.46
N GLN A 577 -10.13 -12.65 -22.30
CA GLN A 577 -9.32 -13.76 -22.85
C GLN A 577 -9.25 -13.71 -24.38
N GLY A 578 -10.33 -13.29 -25.05
CA GLY A 578 -10.40 -13.08 -26.49
C GLY A 578 -9.43 -11.98 -26.95
N LYS A 579 -9.48 -10.81 -26.30
CA LYS A 579 -8.57 -9.68 -26.55
C LYS A 579 -7.11 -10.09 -26.35
N LEU A 580 -6.78 -10.70 -25.21
CA LEU A 580 -5.42 -11.18 -24.91
C LEU A 580 -4.91 -12.16 -25.96
N LYS A 581 -5.73 -13.14 -26.38
CA LYS A 581 -5.36 -14.10 -27.44
C LYS A 581 -5.12 -13.41 -28.78
N ILE A 582 -5.91 -12.40 -29.15
CA ILE A 582 -5.71 -11.63 -30.39
C ILE A 582 -4.41 -10.83 -30.32
N GLU A 583 -4.17 -10.18 -29.18
CA GLU A 583 -2.97 -9.38 -28.95
C GLU A 583 -1.69 -10.22 -28.97
N CYS A 584 -1.67 -11.39 -28.32
CA CYS A 584 -0.55 -12.35 -28.37
C CYS A 584 -0.36 -12.97 -29.77
N ARG A 585 -1.45 -13.13 -30.54
CA ARG A 585 -1.42 -13.73 -31.90
C ARG A 585 -1.08 -12.75 -33.00
N SER A 586 -0.99 -11.45 -32.72
CA SER A 586 -0.63 -10.45 -33.74
C SER A 586 0.73 -10.81 -34.37
N LYS A 587 0.71 -11.16 -35.67
CA LYS A 587 1.90 -11.55 -36.44
C LYS A 587 2.98 -10.48 -36.41
N GLU A 588 2.57 -9.23 -36.25
CA GLU A 588 3.45 -8.07 -36.08
C GLU A 588 4.28 -8.14 -34.80
N LYS A 589 3.76 -8.61 -33.66
CA LYS A 589 4.54 -8.76 -32.42
C LYS A 589 5.59 -9.86 -32.54
N LYS A 590 5.25 -11.03 -33.11
CA LYS A 590 6.24 -12.09 -33.38
C LYS A 590 7.31 -11.66 -34.38
N GLN A 591 6.94 -10.82 -35.36
CA GLN A 591 7.87 -10.27 -36.33
C GLN A 591 8.75 -9.17 -35.72
N ASN A 592 8.19 -8.29 -34.88
CA ASN A 592 8.91 -7.27 -34.12
C ASN A 592 9.88 -7.90 -33.10
N PHE A 593 9.45 -8.94 -32.37
CA PHE A 593 10.32 -9.71 -31.49
C PHE A 593 11.51 -10.30 -32.26
N LYS A 594 11.27 -10.93 -33.41
CA LYS A 594 12.34 -11.51 -34.24
C LYS A 594 13.29 -10.47 -34.84
N THR A 595 12.80 -9.28 -35.17
CA THR A 595 13.56 -8.26 -35.91
C THR A 595 14.25 -7.23 -35.02
N ASN A 596 13.66 -6.88 -33.87
CA ASN A 596 14.13 -5.80 -33.00
C ASN A 596 14.50 -6.30 -31.58
N THR A 597 13.59 -6.99 -30.88
CA THR A 597 13.78 -7.38 -29.47
C THR A 597 14.80 -8.49 -29.27
N LEU A 598 14.73 -9.56 -30.07
CA LEU A 598 15.63 -10.73 -29.97
C LEU A 598 17.10 -10.37 -30.27
N PRO A 599 17.42 -9.54 -31.29
CA PRO A 599 18.78 -9.02 -31.47
C PRO A 599 19.27 -8.16 -30.30
N GLN A 600 18.42 -7.31 -29.73
CA GLN A 600 18.76 -6.50 -28.56
C GLN A 600 19.07 -7.38 -27.35
N MET A 601 18.18 -8.31 -26.99
CA MET A 601 18.40 -9.27 -25.90
C MET A 601 19.66 -10.12 -26.12
N LYS A 602 19.90 -10.61 -27.34
CA LYS A 602 21.12 -11.37 -27.67
C LYS A 602 22.39 -10.52 -27.56
N ASN A 603 22.32 -9.24 -27.91
CA ASN A 603 23.43 -8.31 -27.74
C ASN A 603 23.67 -8.01 -26.27
N SER A 604 22.62 -7.81 -25.48
CA SER A 604 22.67 -7.64 -24.02
C SER A 604 23.31 -8.85 -23.34
N ILE A 605 22.85 -10.07 -23.66
CA ILE A 605 23.43 -11.32 -23.17
C ILE A 605 24.89 -11.49 -23.62
N LYS A 606 25.25 -11.09 -24.85
CA LYS A 606 26.65 -11.07 -25.31
C LYS A 606 27.49 -10.05 -24.54
N ILE A 607 26.97 -8.86 -24.29
CA ILE A 607 27.65 -7.80 -23.52
C ILE A 607 27.92 -8.28 -22.10
N VAL A 608 26.96 -8.95 -21.46
CA VAL A 608 27.16 -9.58 -20.15
C VAL A 608 28.25 -10.66 -20.21
N LYS A 609 28.19 -11.59 -21.17
CA LYS A 609 29.20 -12.66 -21.33
C LYS A 609 30.60 -12.17 -21.70
N THR A 610 30.73 -11.08 -22.45
CA THR A 610 32.05 -10.48 -22.77
C THR A 610 32.62 -9.62 -21.64
N ARG A 611 31.82 -9.25 -20.64
CA ARG A 611 32.26 -8.44 -19.48
C ARG A 611 32.56 -9.28 -18.22
N GLU A 612 32.12 -10.54 -18.20
CA GLU A 612 32.48 -11.59 -17.23
C GLU A 612 33.84 -12.28 -17.55
N GLY A 613 34.45 -11.98 -18.71
CA GLY A 613 35.77 -12.46 -19.10
C GLY A 613 36.93 -11.64 -18.54
#